data_AF-A0A5C7PCC6-F1
#
_entry.id   AF-A0A5C7PCC6-F1
#
_cell.length_a   1.000
_cell.length_b   1.000
_cell.length_c   1.000
_cell.angle_alpha   90.00
_cell.angle_beta   90.00
_cell.angle_gamma   90.00
#
_symmetry.space_group_name_H-M   'P 1'
#
loop_
_entity.id
_entity.type
_entity.pdbx_description
1 polymer ?
#
loop_
_entity_poly.entity_id
_entity_poly.type
_entity_poly.pdbx_seq_one_letter_code
_entity_poly.pdbx_strand_id
1 'polypeptide(L)'
;MKLDTVIDVSGFPGASKTHMRDALRAGFYDAGMLWWRKYRPRHFAMTAFAEYGYTKRNSRYTKWKMRHLRHSLPLVRTGRSRDLTQSKAIIATASYVHVRMSARVFNFKPKGFKGSMSKEMTTISSAEHQAMTETVESTFAKVISRAPTRRRKQRV
;
A
#
# COMPACT_ATOMS: atom_id res chain seq x y z
N MET A 1 -2.88 6.08 -2.28
CA MET A 1 -3.96 5.11 -2.04
C MET A 1 -4.86 5.71 -0.98
N LYS A 2 -6.17 5.74 -1.21
CA LYS A 2 -7.14 6.22 -0.23
C LYS A 2 -7.75 4.98 0.41
N LEU A 3 -7.65 4.87 1.74
CA LEU A 3 -8.36 3.85 2.50
C LEU A 3 -9.58 4.52 3.09
N ASP A 4 -10.74 3.90 2.95
CA ASP A 4 -11.95 4.37 3.61
C ASP A 4 -12.05 3.68 4.97
N THR A 5 -11.53 4.36 6.00
CA THR A 5 -11.56 3.90 7.40
C THR A 5 -12.42 4.84 8.23
N VAL A 6 -13.47 4.29 8.86
CA VAL A 6 -14.31 5.01 9.82
C VAL A 6 -13.79 4.67 11.22
N ILE A 7 -13.15 5.62 11.88
CA ILE A 7 -12.61 5.45 13.23
C ILE A 7 -13.50 6.24 14.19
N ASP A 8 -14.14 5.53 15.12
CA ASP A 8 -14.87 6.18 16.20
C ASP A 8 -13.87 6.78 17.22
N VAL A 9 -13.98 8.08 17.43
CA VAL A 9 -13.07 8.87 18.27
C VAL A 9 -13.69 9.22 19.63
N SER A 10 -14.95 8.83 19.86
CA SER A 10 -15.73 9.20 21.06
C SER A 10 -15.16 8.61 22.37
N GLY A 11 -14.33 7.56 22.29
CA GLY A 11 -13.75 6.85 23.44
C GLY A 11 -12.49 7.45 24.07
N PHE A 12 -11.97 8.60 23.61
CA PHE A 12 -10.68 9.15 24.08
C PHE A 12 -10.81 10.53 24.74
N PRO A 13 -11.43 10.63 25.93
CA PRO A 13 -11.57 11.88 26.66
C PRO A 13 -10.18 12.40 27.08
N GLY A 14 -9.75 13.51 26.48
CA GLY A 14 -8.51 14.21 26.83
C GLY A 14 -7.40 14.17 25.79
N ALA A 15 -7.53 13.40 24.71
CA ALA A 15 -6.58 13.45 23.61
C ALA A 15 -6.72 14.75 22.81
N SER A 16 -5.61 15.43 22.52
CA SER A 16 -5.64 16.65 21.71
C SER A 16 -5.87 16.32 20.23
N LYS A 17 -6.46 17.26 19.48
CA LYS A 17 -6.63 17.14 18.01
C LYS A 17 -5.31 16.84 17.29
N THR A 18 -4.21 17.42 17.78
CA THR A 18 -2.86 17.16 17.25
C THR A 18 -2.45 15.71 17.47
N HIS A 19 -2.62 15.17 18.68
CA HIS A 19 -2.35 13.76 18.98
C HIS A 19 -3.17 12.81 18.12
N MET A 20 -4.46 13.09 17.92
CA MET A 20 -5.31 12.29 17.04
C MET A 20 -4.79 12.28 15.59
N ARG A 21 -4.39 13.45 15.07
CA ARG A 21 -3.84 13.57 13.71
C ARG A 21 -2.51 12.83 13.57
N ASP A 22 -1.66 12.87 14.58
CA ASP A 22 -0.37 12.20 14.56
C ASP A 22 -0.52 10.68 14.72
N ALA A 23 -1.48 10.22 15.53
CA ALA A 23 -1.87 8.81 15.62
C ALA A 23 -2.39 8.28 14.28
N LEU A 24 -3.25 9.03 13.59
CA LEU A 24 -3.72 8.67 12.26
C LEU A 24 -2.57 8.63 11.24
N ARG A 25 -1.70 9.64 11.23
CA ARG A 25 -0.51 9.66 10.37
C ARG A 25 0.37 8.43 10.58
N ALA A 26 0.59 8.03 11.85
CA ALA A 26 1.34 6.83 12.19
C ALA A 26 0.65 5.56 11.66
N GLY A 27 -0.66 5.43 11.86
CA GLY A 27 -1.42 4.29 11.34
C GLY A 27 -1.36 4.18 9.81
N PHE A 28 -1.56 5.29 9.10
CA PHE A 28 -1.45 5.32 7.63
C PHE A 28 -0.02 5.02 7.16
N TYR A 29 1.00 5.48 7.89
CA TYR A 29 2.39 5.14 7.60
C TYR A 29 2.64 3.63 7.72
N ASP A 30 2.18 3.02 8.82
CA ASP A 30 2.34 1.59 9.07
C ASP A 30 1.56 0.75 8.04
N ALA A 31 0.37 1.17 7.65
CA ALA A 31 -0.37 0.54 6.55
C ALA A 31 0.42 0.60 5.23
N GLY A 32 0.96 1.77 4.87
CA GLY A 32 1.82 1.91 3.69
C GLY A 32 3.07 1.01 3.75
N MET A 33 3.65 0.86 4.95
CA MET A 33 4.79 -0.02 5.20
C MET A 33 4.40 -1.50 5.04
N LEU A 34 3.27 -1.91 5.61
CA LEU A 34 2.72 -3.25 5.47
C LEU A 34 2.52 -3.61 4.00
N TRP A 35 1.85 -2.72 3.24
CA TRP A 35 1.65 -2.93 1.82
C TRP A 35 2.98 -3.11 1.09
N TRP A 36 3.95 -2.20 1.31
CA TRP A 36 5.23 -2.29 0.63
C TRP A 36 6.05 -3.53 0.99
N ARG A 37 5.94 -4.03 2.22
CA ARG A 37 6.74 -5.17 2.70
C ARG A 37 6.09 -6.51 2.36
N LYS A 38 4.77 -6.61 2.49
CA LYS A 38 4.01 -7.88 2.40
C LYS A 38 3.28 -8.06 1.09
N TYR A 39 2.61 -7.02 0.58
CA TYR A 39 1.72 -7.12 -0.58
C TYR A 39 2.40 -6.74 -1.89
N ARG A 40 3.29 -5.76 -1.86
CA ARG A 40 4.11 -5.36 -3.02
C ARG A 40 4.84 -6.53 -3.70
N PRO A 41 5.48 -7.48 -2.99
CA PRO A 41 6.10 -8.63 -3.64
C PRO A 41 5.11 -9.54 -4.37
N ARG A 42 3.86 -9.63 -3.90
CA ARG A 42 2.82 -10.50 -4.48
C ARG A 42 2.41 -10.06 -5.87
N HIS A 43 2.42 -8.76 -6.17
CA HIS A 43 2.19 -8.22 -7.52
C HIS A 43 3.19 -8.74 -8.57
N PHE A 44 4.32 -9.30 -8.14
CA PHE A 44 5.32 -9.92 -9.01
C PHE A 44 5.27 -11.45 -9.02
N ALA A 45 4.30 -12.07 -8.33
CA ALA A 45 4.11 -13.51 -8.29
C ALA A 45 3.11 -13.97 -9.35
N MET A 46 3.14 -15.25 -9.71
CA MET A 46 2.20 -15.81 -10.69
C MET A 46 0.74 -15.73 -10.23
N THR A 47 0.50 -15.80 -8.92
CA THR A 47 -0.82 -15.69 -8.31
C THR A 47 -1.46 -14.31 -8.54
N ALA A 48 -0.67 -13.27 -8.83
CA ALA A 48 -1.16 -11.91 -9.03
C ALA A 48 -2.20 -11.79 -10.16
N PHE A 49 -2.11 -12.64 -11.19
CA PHE A 49 -3.11 -12.65 -12.26
C PHE A 49 -4.50 -13.00 -11.75
N ALA A 50 -4.60 -13.94 -10.81
CA ALA A 50 -5.85 -14.34 -10.20
C ALA A 50 -6.24 -13.38 -9.07
N GLU A 51 -5.31 -13.04 -8.18
CA GLU A 51 -5.56 -12.24 -6.97
C GLU A 51 -5.95 -10.79 -7.27
N TYR A 52 -5.36 -10.17 -8.31
CA TYR A 52 -5.59 -8.77 -8.65
C TYR A 52 -6.27 -8.58 -10.02
N GLY A 53 -6.67 -9.66 -10.68
CA GLY A 53 -7.35 -9.60 -11.99
C GLY A 53 -6.50 -8.96 -13.10
N TYR A 54 -5.18 -9.17 -13.11
CA TYR A 54 -4.30 -8.56 -14.11
C TYR A 54 -4.65 -9.01 -15.52
N THR A 55 -4.49 -8.08 -16.47
CA THR A 55 -4.68 -8.39 -17.89
C THR A 55 -3.67 -9.44 -18.33
N LYS A 56 -4.17 -10.56 -18.86
CA LYS A 56 -3.32 -11.62 -19.42
C LYS A 56 -2.39 -11.05 -20.49
N ARG A 57 -1.11 -11.40 -20.40
CA ARG A 57 -0.10 -11.01 -21.38
C ARG A 57 -0.24 -11.87 -22.64
N ASN A 58 0.13 -11.32 -23.80
CA ASN A 58 0.09 -12.04 -25.07
C ASN A 58 0.87 -13.37 -24.97
N SER A 59 0.29 -14.47 -25.46
CA SER A 59 0.89 -15.80 -25.45
C SER A 59 2.29 -15.83 -26.08
N ARG A 60 2.51 -15.08 -27.17
CA ARG A 60 3.83 -14.93 -27.81
C ARG A 60 4.86 -14.32 -26.85
N TYR A 61 4.45 -13.28 -26.10
CA TYR A 61 5.31 -12.62 -25.12
C TYR A 61 5.64 -13.56 -23.94
N THR A 62 4.64 -14.29 -23.44
CA THR A 62 4.84 -15.26 -22.37
C THR A 62 5.77 -16.40 -22.81
N LYS A 63 5.57 -16.97 -24.01
CA LYS A 63 6.46 -17.98 -24.59
C LYS A 63 7.88 -17.46 -24.75
N TRP A 64 8.04 -16.23 -25.26
CA TRP A 64 9.34 -15.60 -25.39
C TRP A 64 10.04 -15.46 -24.03
N LYS A 65 9.33 -14.99 -22.99
CA LYS A 65 9.88 -14.88 -21.63
C LYS A 65 10.25 -16.24 -21.05
N MET A 66 9.43 -17.27 -21.24
CA MET A 66 9.78 -18.61 -20.79
C MET A 66 11.04 -19.12 -21.47
N ARG A 67 11.21 -18.88 -22.78
CA ARG A 67 12.38 -19.32 -23.54
C ARG A 67 13.67 -18.61 -23.13
N HIS A 68 13.64 -17.30 -22.89
CA HIS A 68 14.86 -16.50 -22.68
C HIS A 68 15.13 -16.16 -21.21
N LEU A 69 14.08 -16.04 -20.41
CA LEU A 69 14.15 -15.57 -19.02
C LEU A 69 13.68 -16.62 -18.02
N ARG A 70 13.20 -17.79 -18.49
CA ARG A 70 12.76 -18.92 -17.66
C ARG A 70 11.67 -18.59 -16.64
N HIS A 71 10.86 -17.56 -16.92
CA HIS A 71 9.74 -17.17 -16.04
C HIS A 71 8.60 -16.47 -16.81
N SER A 72 7.40 -16.51 -16.25
CA SER A 72 6.19 -15.84 -16.79
C SER A 72 5.62 -14.75 -15.87
N LEU A 73 6.38 -14.38 -14.83
CA LEU A 73 5.98 -13.45 -13.77
C LEU A 73 5.37 -12.11 -14.27
N PRO A 74 4.28 -11.62 -13.67
CA PRO A 74 3.68 -10.33 -14.02
C PRO A 74 4.57 -9.17 -13.59
N LEU A 75 4.41 -8.01 -14.27
CA LEU A 75 5.14 -6.76 -14.01
C LEU A 75 6.68 -6.83 -14.06
N VAL A 76 7.24 -7.99 -14.35
CA VAL A 76 8.69 -8.24 -14.45
C VAL A 76 9.04 -8.57 -15.89
N ARG A 77 9.93 -7.80 -16.52
CA ARG A 77 10.64 -8.27 -17.71
C ARG A 77 11.87 -9.06 -17.29
N THR A 78 12.89 -8.40 -16.75
CA THR A 78 14.20 -8.99 -16.42
C THR A 78 14.53 -9.03 -14.91
N GLY A 79 13.60 -8.63 -14.05
CA GLY A 79 13.83 -8.46 -12.59
C GLY A 79 13.96 -7.00 -12.18
N ARG A 80 14.55 -6.15 -13.04
CA ARG A 80 14.84 -4.74 -12.73
C ARG A 80 13.65 -3.93 -12.21
N SER A 81 12.44 -4.18 -12.72
CA SER A 81 11.24 -3.49 -12.21
C SER A 81 10.90 -3.86 -10.76
N ARG A 82 11.12 -5.12 -10.36
CA ARG A 82 10.97 -5.57 -8.98
C ARG A 82 12.02 -4.92 -8.08
N ASP A 83 13.26 -4.84 -8.54
CA ASP A 83 14.36 -4.25 -7.76
C ASP A 83 14.15 -2.75 -7.56
N LEU A 84 13.73 -2.04 -8.61
CA LEU A 84 13.42 -0.61 -8.55
C LEU A 84 12.26 -0.28 -7.58
N THR A 85 11.36 -1.23 -7.32
CA THR A 85 10.31 -1.05 -6.30
C THR A 85 10.75 -1.31 -4.87
N GLN A 86 11.99 -1.79 -4.66
CA GLN A 86 12.54 -1.91 -3.32
C GLN A 86 12.82 -0.54 -2.71
N SER A 87 13.31 0.42 -3.49
CA SER A 87 13.43 1.80 -3.00
C SER A 87 12.05 2.43 -2.86
N LYS A 88 11.74 2.94 -1.66
CA LYS A 88 10.47 3.58 -1.34
C LYS A 88 10.63 4.91 -0.61
N ALA A 89 9.64 5.77 -0.76
CA ALA A 89 9.33 6.85 0.17
C ALA A 89 7.85 6.75 0.55
N ILE A 90 7.56 6.68 1.85
CA ILE A 90 6.19 6.63 2.38
C ILE A 90 5.86 8.01 2.95
N ILE A 91 4.83 8.63 2.39
CA ILE A 91 4.31 9.92 2.83
C ILE A 91 2.89 9.69 3.33
N ALA A 92 2.70 9.82 4.64
CA ALA A 92 1.41 9.61 5.29
C ALA A 92 0.81 10.93 5.77
N THR A 93 -0.50 11.06 5.62
CA THR A 93 -1.31 12.13 6.20
C THR A 93 -2.35 11.52 7.14
N ALA A 94 -3.15 12.34 7.80
CA ALA A 94 -4.23 11.84 8.65
C ALA A 94 -5.40 11.23 7.85
N SER A 95 -5.34 11.21 6.52
CA SER A 95 -6.45 10.76 5.67
C SER A 95 -6.04 9.83 4.52
N TYR A 96 -4.74 9.72 4.23
CA TYR A 96 -4.25 8.87 3.14
C TYR A 96 -2.76 8.61 3.28
N VAL A 97 -2.29 7.62 2.51
CA VAL A 97 -0.86 7.32 2.36
C VAL A 97 -0.45 7.26 0.88
N HIS A 98 0.71 7.82 0.57
CA HIS A 98 1.41 7.66 -0.69
C HIS A 98 2.66 6.83 -0.48
N VAL A 99 2.75 5.71 -1.20
CA VAL A 99 3.98 4.94 -1.34
C VAL A 99 4.58 5.27 -2.71
N ARG A 100 5.67 6.03 -2.71
CA ARG A 100 6.42 6.37 -3.93
C ARG A 100 7.53 5.35 -4.13
N MET A 101 7.68 4.86 -5.36
CA MET A 101 8.71 3.87 -5.73
C MET A 101 9.49 4.36 -6.96
N SER A 102 10.77 4.01 -7.06
CA SER A 102 11.66 4.42 -8.18
C SER A 102 11.47 3.58 -9.45
N ALA A 103 10.23 3.19 -9.77
CA ALA A 103 9.92 2.28 -10.87
C ALA A 103 9.27 3.02 -12.05
N ARG A 104 10.00 3.96 -12.67
CA ARG A 104 9.53 4.73 -13.85
C ARG A 104 9.05 3.83 -14.99
N VAL A 105 9.58 2.61 -15.07
CA VAL A 105 9.21 1.60 -16.06
C VAL A 105 7.72 1.24 -16.08
N PHE A 106 7.00 1.41 -14.97
CA PHE A 106 5.55 1.16 -14.93
C PHE A 106 4.69 2.25 -15.57
N ASN A 107 5.27 3.43 -15.78
CA ASN A 107 4.59 4.53 -16.47
C ASN A 107 4.70 4.39 -17.99
N PHE A 108 5.60 3.54 -18.49
CA PHE A 108 5.72 3.29 -19.92
C PHE A 108 4.70 2.24 -20.37
N LYS A 109 3.86 2.62 -21.35
CA LYS A 109 2.89 1.72 -21.98
C LYS A 109 3.46 1.22 -23.30
N PRO A 110 3.89 -0.05 -23.42
CA PRO A 110 4.36 -0.58 -24.68
C PRO A 110 3.23 -0.63 -25.72
N LYS A 111 3.57 -0.36 -26.99
CA LYS A 111 2.62 -0.36 -28.11
C LYS A 111 1.86 -1.69 -28.16
N GLY A 112 0.52 -1.62 -28.22
CA GLY A 112 -0.37 -2.78 -28.27
C GLY A 112 -0.70 -3.44 -26.93
N PHE A 113 -0.12 -3.00 -25.80
CA PHE A 113 -0.57 -3.45 -24.48
C PHE A 113 -1.82 -2.68 -24.06
N LYS A 114 -2.93 -3.38 -23.81
CA LYS A 114 -4.21 -2.76 -23.43
C LYS A 114 -4.28 -2.33 -21.96
N GLY A 115 -3.46 -2.92 -21.08
CA GLY A 115 -3.43 -2.60 -19.65
C GLY A 115 -2.55 -1.39 -19.29
N SER A 116 -2.53 -1.07 -18.00
CA SER A 116 -1.60 -0.11 -17.40
C SER A 116 -0.80 -0.81 -16.30
N MET A 117 0.52 -0.87 -16.46
CA MET A 117 1.40 -1.52 -15.47
C MET A 117 1.37 -0.78 -14.12
N SER A 118 1.27 0.55 -14.16
CA SER A 118 1.08 1.36 -12.95
C SER A 118 -0.23 1.00 -12.24
N LYS A 119 -1.34 0.87 -12.98
CA LYS A 119 -2.64 0.48 -12.41
C LYS A 119 -2.60 -0.93 -11.81
N GLU A 120 -2.00 -1.88 -12.52
CA GLU A 120 -1.79 -3.25 -12.03
C GLU A 120 -1.00 -3.23 -10.71
N MET A 121 0.12 -2.51 -10.66
CA MET A 121 0.98 -2.42 -9.47
C MET A 121 0.28 -1.79 -8.27
N THR A 122 -0.68 -0.90 -8.48
CA THR A 122 -1.43 -0.22 -7.42
C THR A 122 -2.79 -0.83 -7.13
N THR A 123 -3.14 -1.94 -7.79
CA THR A 123 -4.41 -2.64 -7.52
C THR A 123 -4.31 -3.31 -6.15
N ILE A 124 -5.38 -3.30 -5.38
CA ILE A 124 -5.41 -3.82 -4.01
C ILE A 124 -6.61 -4.74 -3.89
N SER A 125 -6.42 -5.92 -3.31
CA SER A 125 -7.52 -6.85 -3.06
C SER A 125 -8.35 -6.42 -1.84
N SER A 126 -9.57 -6.93 -1.70
CA SER A 126 -10.41 -6.65 -0.53
C SER A 126 -9.73 -7.10 0.78
N ALA A 127 -9.08 -8.26 0.76
CA ALA A 127 -8.34 -8.79 1.92
C ALA A 127 -7.15 -7.91 2.30
N GLU A 128 -6.44 -7.35 1.32
CA GLU A 128 -5.36 -6.39 1.58
C GLU A 128 -5.89 -5.09 2.15
N HIS A 129 -6.98 -4.57 1.59
CA HIS A 129 -7.63 -3.36 2.09
C HIS A 129 -8.01 -3.54 3.56
N GLN A 130 -8.65 -4.66 3.92
CA GLN A 130 -9.03 -4.97 5.30
C GLN A 130 -7.80 -5.04 6.22
N ALA A 131 -6.76 -5.79 5.85
CA ALA A 131 -5.56 -5.91 6.68
C ALA A 131 -4.84 -4.56 6.88
N MET A 132 -4.90 -3.67 5.89
CA MET A 132 -4.37 -2.33 5.99
C MET A 132 -5.22 -1.45 6.92
N THR A 133 -6.55 -1.53 6.84
CA THR A 133 -7.47 -0.87 7.77
C THR A 133 -7.23 -1.31 9.22
N GLU A 134 -7.15 -2.61 9.48
CA GLU A 134 -6.84 -3.17 10.80
C GLU A 134 -5.48 -2.67 11.34
N THR A 135 -4.50 -2.50 10.45
CA THR A 135 -3.20 -1.92 10.80
C THR A 135 -3.35 -0.45 11.22
N VAL A 136 -4.14 0.35 10.49
CA VAL A 136 -4.41 1.75 10.86
C VAL A 136 -5.06 1.82 12.23
N GLU A 137 -6.11 1.02 12.47
CA GLU A 137 -6.87 1.01 13.73
C GLU A 137 -6.01 0.56 14.92
N SER A 138 -5.25 -0.52 14.76
CA SER A 138 -4.38 -1.03 15.82
C SER A 138 -3.26 -0.05 16.19
N THR A 139 -2.60 0.56 15.20
CA THR A 139 -1.59 1.59 15.44
C THR A 139 -2.22 2.84 16.04
N PHE A 140 -3.40 3.26 15.57
CA PHE A 140 -4.12 4.40 16.13
C PHE A 140 -4.42 4.18 17.62
N ALA A 141 -5.02 3.04 17.98
CA ALA A 141 -5.32 2.67 19.37
C ALA A 141 -4.06 2.63 20.25
N LYS A 142 -2.94 2.10 19.71
CA LYS A 142 -1.66 2.05 20.40
C LYS A 142 -1.03 3.42 20.64
N VAL A 143 -1.13 4.33 19.68
CA VAL A 143 -0.55 5.68 19.83
C VAL A 143 -1.43 6.56 20.72
N ILE A 144 -2.75 6.48 20.56
CA ILE A 144 -3.68 7.32 21.31
C ILE A 144 -3.76 6.94 22.79
N SER A 145 -3.64 5.65 23.12
CA SER A 145 -3.58 5.17 24.52
C SER A 145 -2.36 5.66 25.29
N ARG A 146 -1.31 6.09 24.58
CA ARG A 146 -0.09 6.67 25.16
C ARG A 146 -0.16 8.20 25.27
N ALA A 147 -1.21 8.82 24.75
CA ALA A 147 -1.35 10.27 24.79
C ALA A 147 -1.58 10.74 26.24
N PRO A 148 -0.92 11.83 26.67
CA PRO A 148 -1.12 12.36 28.01
C PRO A 148 -2.58 12.82 28.16
N THR A 149 -3.28 12.28 29.15
CA THR A 149 -4.64 12.69 29.49
C THR A 149 -4.57 14.15 29.96
N ARG A 150 -5.23 15.06 29.23
CA ARG A 150 -5.25 16.47 29.62
C ARG A 150 -5.98 16.58 30.97
N ARG A 151 -5.22 16.73 32.07
CA ARG A 151 -5.78 17.03 33.41
C ARG A 151 -6.60 18.30 33.26
N ARG A 152 -7.93 18.16 33.35
CA ARG A 152 -8.87 19.29 33.32
C ARG A 152 -8.54 20.12 34.56
N LYS A 153 -7.91 21.29 34.40
CA LYS A 153 -7.79 22.25 35.50
C LYS A 153 -9.23 22.58 35.92
N GLN A 154 -9.65 22.09 37.08
CA GLN A 154 -10.86 22.57 37.72
C GLN A 154 -10.63 24.06 37.96
N ARG A 155 -11.42 24.90 37.29
CA ARG A 155 -11.56 26.29 37.70
C ARG A 155 -12.30 26.24 39.04
N VAL A 156 -11.56 26.53 40.11
CA VAL A 156 -12.12 26.87 41.42
C VAL A 156 -12.67 28.28 41.33
#